data_AF-A0A2W6DN85-F1
#
_entry.id   AF-A0A2W6DN85-F1
#
_cell.length_a   1.000
_cell.length_b   1.000
_cell.length_c   1.000
_cell.angle_alpha   90.00
_cell.angle_beta   90.00
_cell.angle_gamma   90.00
#
_symmetry.space_group_name_H-M   'P 1'
#
loop_
_entity.id
_entity.type
_entity.pdbx_description
1 polymer ?
#
loop_
_entity_poly.entity_id
_entity_poly.type
_entity_poly.pdbx_seq_one_letter_code
_entity_poly.pdbx_strand_id
1 'polypeptide(L)'
;MDVDASQWPGYVASRAREVHQVDIRLEHGYHVFRQDTAHVTFLRWLWDRAWTADDSASQLLDLATGWLVEHQILLPGFTVLQRLCSTARDRATRLASRRIASQVPHDRRHDLKSLLDVAAGENTSRLEQLRRPPR
;
A
#
# COMPACT_ATOMS: atom_id res chain seq x y z
N MET A 1 13.00 12.72 34.73
CA MET A 1 14.07 13.70 34.42
C MET A 1 13.45 14.79 33.59
N ASP A 2 13.52 16.03 34.05
CA ASP A 2 13.02 17.19 33.30
C ASP A 2 14.18 17.70 32.44
N VAL A 3 14.02 17.64 31.12
CA VAL A 3 15.09 17.94 30.15
C VAL A 3 14.77 19.27 29.49
N ASP A 4 15.56 20.29 29.80
CA ASP A 4 15.42 21.63 29.21
C ASP A 4 16.01 21.67 27.79
N ALA A 5 15.11 21.65 26.80
CA ALA A 5 15.45 21.65 25.38
C ALA A 5 16.15 22.94 24.91
N SER A 6 16.06 24.04 25.67
CA SER A 6 16.69 25.32 25.31
C SER A 6 18.23 25.27 25.35
N GLN A 7 18.80 24.27 26.02
CA GLN A 7 20.25 24.12 26.22
C GLN A 7 20.94 23.32 25.09
N TRP A 8 20.17 22.82 24.12
CA TRP A 8 20.62 21.85 23.12
C TRP A 8 20.95 22.40 21.71
N PRO A 9 21.07 23.72 21.42
CA PRO A 9 21.44 24.19 20.07
C PRO A 9 22.74 23.57 19.53
N GLY A 10 23.76 23.43 20.39
CA GLY A 10 25.03 22.82 20.02
C GLY A 10 24.91 21.32 19.71
N TYR A 11 24.03 20.62 20.41
CA TYR A 11 23.74 19.21 20.13
C TYR A 11 23.08 19.03 18.76
N VAL A 12 22.05 19.84 18.46
CA VAL A 12 21.32 19.79 17.19
C VAL A 12 22.21 20.14 16.00
N ALA A 13 23.12 21.10 16.15
CA ALA A 13 24.06 21.50 15.11
C ALA A 13 25.25 20.53 14.93
N SER A 14 25.47 19.63 15.89
CA SER A 14 26.58 18.67 15.87
C SER A 14 26.21 17.33 15.24
N ARG A 15 27.24 16.54 14.93
CA ARG A 15 27.08 15.15 14.50
C ARG A 15 26.64 14.20 15.62
N ALA A 16 26.67 14.64 16.89
CA ALA A 16 26.25 13.82 18.03
C ALA A 16 24.80 13.35 17.88
N ARG A 17 23.94 14.16 17.24
CA ARG A 17 22.56 13.77 16.92
C ARG A 17 22.50 12.52 16.06
N GLU A 18 23.31 12.43 15.00
CA GLU A 18 23.30 11.26 14.09
C GLU A 18 23.78 10.01 14.82
N VAL A 19 24.85 10.16 15.62
CA VAL A 19 25.42 9.06 16.41
C VAL A 19 24.40 8.55 17.43
N HIS A 20 23.80 9.44 18.22
CA HIS A 20 22.81 9.04 19.22
C HIS A 20 21.54 8.45 18.60
N GLN A 21 21.11 8.90 17.42
CA GLN A 21 19.98 8.26 16.72
C GLN A 21 20.29 6.80 16.35
N VAL A 22 21.55 6.49 16.04
CA VAL A 22 21.99 5.10 15.82
C VAL A 22 22.02 4.35 17.15
N ASP A 23 22.58 4.94 18.20
CA ASP A 23 22.69 4.29 19.52
C ASP A 23 21.31 3.96 20.11
N ILE A 24 20.40 4.94 20.14
CA ILE A 24 19.01 4.78 20.59
C ILE A 24 18.32 3.67 19.80
N ARG A 25 18.53 3.63 18.48
CA ARG A 25 17.93 2.61 17.62
C ARG A 25 18.43 1.21 18.01
N LEU A 26 19.74 1.05 18.20
CA LEU A 26 20.34 -0.23 18.57
C LEU A 26 19.91 -0.68 19.97
N GLU A 27 19.88 0.25 20.94
CA GLU A 27 19.48 -0.04 22.32
C GLU A 27 18.03 -0.49 22.42
N HIS A 28 17.13 0.12 21.63
CA HIS A 28 15.70 -0.21 21.64
C HIS A 28 15.29 -1.25 20.59
N GLY A 29 16.24 -1.81 19.82
CA GLY A 29 15.96 -2.83 18.81
C GLY A 29 15.14 -2.35 17.61
N TYR A 30 15.21 -1.06 17.28
CA TYR A 30 14.51 -0.52 16.12
C TYR A 30 15.27 -0.79 14.81
N HIS A 31 14.53 -0.97 13.73
CA HIS A 31 15.08 -1.27 12.41
C HIS A 31 14.77 -0.14 11.41
N VAL A 32 15.72 0.18 10.54
CA VAL A 32 15.50 1.19 9.49
C VAL A 32 14.73 0.55 8.34
N PHE A 33 13.61 1.17 7.95
CA PHE A 33 12.67 0.63 6.97
C PHE A 33 13.27 0.09 5.67
N ARG A 34 14.39 0.61 5.15
CA ARG A 34 14.99 0.17 3.87
C ARG A 34 16.29 -0.64 4.00
N GLN A 35 16.82 -0.81 5.19
CA GLN A 35 18.15 -1.40 5.39
C GLN A 35 18.10 -2.82 5.96
N ASP A 36 16.90 -3.34 6.19
CA ASP A 36 16.67 -4.62 6.85
C ASP A 36 15.90 -5.60 5.95
N THR A 37 16.13 -6.90 6.18
CA THR A 37 15.27 -8.01 5.73
C THR A 37 13.79 -7.82 6.09
N ALA A 38 13.50 -7.10 7.19
CA ALA A 38 12.16 -6.72 7.58
C ALA A 38 11.45 -5.89 6.48
N HIS A 39 12.19 -5.13 5.66
CA HIS A 39 11.63 -4.42 4.50
C HIS A 39 11.03 -5.36 3.46
N VAL A 40 11.79 -6.41 3.11
CA VAL A 40 11.35 -7.39 2.10
C VAL A 40 10.16 -8.19 2.64
N THR A 41 10.20 -8.54 3.93
CA THR A 41 9.10 -9.20 4.62
C THR A 41 7.85 -8.34 4.64
N PHE A 42 7.99 -7.04 4.94
CA PHE A 42 6.90 -6.07 4.86
C PHE A 42 6.29 -5.99 3.47
N LEU A 43 7.12 -5.85 2.42
CA LEU A 43 6.62 -5.74 1.05
C LEU A 43 5.89 -7.01 0.60
N ARG A 44 6.37 -8.18 1.02
CA ARG A 44 5.70 -9.46 0.76
C ARG A 44 4.35 -9.54 1.48
N TRP A 45 4.33 -9.24 2.77
CA TRP A 45 3.09 -9.19 3.56
C TRP A 45 2.08 -8.21 2.96
N LEU A 46 2.53 -7.00 2.57
CA LEU A 46 1.69 -5.97 1.97
C LEU A 46 1.10 -6.43 0.63
N TRP A 47 1.91 -7.12 -0.17
CA TRP A 47 1.47 -7.72 -1.43
C TRP A 47 0.42 -8.80 -1.21
N ASP A 48 0.69 -9.77 -0.33
CA ASP A 48 -0.24 -10.86 -0.02
C ASP A 48 -1.56 -10.32 0.52
N ARG A 49 -1.50 -9.30 1.38
CA ARG A 49 -2.68 -8.60 1.91
C ARG A 49 -3.48 -7.92 0.81
N ALA A 50 -2.82 -7.16 -0.06
CA ALA A 50 -3.47 -6.48 -1.18
C ALA A 50 -4.05 -7.43 -2.23
N TRP A 51 -3.52 -8.65 -2.35
CA TRP A 51 -4.01 -9.69 -3.26
C TRP A 51 -5.21 -10.45 -2.70
N THR A 52 -5.24 -10.70 -1.39
CA THR A 52 -6.21 -11.60 -0.76
C THR A 52 -7.41 -10.89 -0.14
N ALA A 53 -7.24 -9.65 0.32
CA ALA A 53 -8.29 -8.88 0.97
C ALA A 53 -8.75 -7.70 0.10
N ASP A 54 -10.05 -7.45 0.06
CA ASP A 54 -10.63 -6.24 -0.53
C ASP A 54 -10.61 -5.08 0.47
N ASP A 55 -9.47 -4.88 1.13
CA ASP A 55 -9.28 -3.75 2.04
C ASP A 55 -9.41 -2.45 1.26
N SER A 56 -9.98 -1.38 1.82
CA SER A 56 -9.88 -0.04 1.22
C SER A 56 -8.43 0.49 1.29
N ALA A 57 -8.12 1.55 0.53
CA ALA A 57 -6.80 2.18 0.57
C ALA A 57 -6.43 2.69 1.98
N SER A 58 -7.40 3.20 2.75
CA SER A 58 -7.18 3.65 4.13
C SER A 58 -6.91 2.46 5.06
N GLN A 59 -7.73 1.42 4.99
CA GLN A 59 -7.55 0.22 5.82
C GLN A 59 -6.18 -0.43 5.60
N LEU A 60 -5.74 -0.55 4.34
CA LEU A 60 -4.42 -1.10 4.03
C LEU A 60 -3.28 -0.25 4.60
N LEU A 61 -3.45 1.07 4.64
CA LEU A 61 -2.47 1.99 5.19
C LEU A 61 -2.38 1.87 6.72
N ASP A 62 -3.52 1.76 7.40
CA ASP A 62 -3.58 1.57 8.85
C ASP A 62 -2.96 0.22 9.24
N LEU A 63 -3.30 -0.85 8.51
CA LEU A 63 -2.71 -2.17 8.69
C LEU A 63 -1.19 -2.15 8.46
N ALA A 64 -0.73 -1.46 7.41
CA ALA A 64 0.69 -1.33 7.11
C ALA A 64 1.44 -0.58 8.21
N THR A 65 0.83 0.48 8.76
CA THR A 65 1.39 1.23 9.88
C THR A 65 1.48 0.35 11.12
N GLY A 66 0.41 -0.38 11.45
CA GLY A 66 0.37 -1.31 12.57
C GLY A 66 1.45 -2.39 12.48
N TRP A 67 1.59 -3.00 11.29
CA TRP A 67 2.61 -4.03 11.04
C TRP A 67 4.03 -3.47 11.27
N LEU A 68 4.34 -2.26 10.79
CA LEU A 68 5.66 -1.65 10.99
C LEU A 68 5.95 -1.36 12.46
N VAL A 69 4.95 -0.88 13.21
CA VAL A 69 5.08 -0.61 14.65
C VAL A 69 5.30 -1.91 15.43
N GLU A 70 4.53 -2.95 15.13
CA GLU A 70 4.65 -4.27 15.76
C GLU A 70 6.04 -4.89 15.58
N HIS A 71 6.67 -4.65 14.42
CA HIS A 71 8.00 -5.18 14.10
C HIS A 71 9.14 -4.21 14.45
N GLN A 72 8.88 -3.15 15.22
CA GLN A 72 9.86 -2.13 15.63
C GLN A 72 10.60 -1.49 14.44
N ILE A 73 9.90 -1.28 13.33
CA ILE A 73 10.46 -0.65 12.14
C ILE A 73 10.15 0.84 12.18
N LEU A 74 11.18 1.66 12.03
CA LEU A 74 11.02 3.11 11.93
C LEU A 74 10.14 3.45 10.75
N LEU A 75 9.03 4.13 11.03
CA LEU A 75 8.04 4.47 10.02
C LEU A 75 8.68 5.30 8.89
N PRO A 76 8.50 4.90 7.62
CA PRO A 76 8.89 5.76 6.52
C PRO A 76 7.99 7.00 6.50
N GLY A 77 8.38 8.02 5.75
CA GLY A 77 7.50 9.16 5.51
C GLY A 77 6.13 8.70 4.99
N PHE A 78 5.05 9.31 5.48
CA PHE A 78 3.68 8.86 5.22
C PHE A 78 3.38 8.70 3.73
N THR A 79 3.83 9.63 2.88
CA THR A 79 3.68 9.56 1.43
C THR A 79 4.37 8.34 0.79
N VAL A 80 5.49 7.89 1.37
CA VAL A 80 6.16 6.65 0.92
C VAL A 80 5.27 5.45 1.21
N LEU A 81 4.69 5.39 2.40
CA LEU A 81 3.80 4.29 2.79
C LEU A 81 2.53 4.28 1.93
N GLN A 82 1.91 5.44 1.72
CA GLN A 82 0.76 5.60 0.81
C GLN A 82 1.09 5.10 -0.59
N ARG A 83 2.24 5.51 -1.15
CA ARG A 83 2.66 5.06 -2.49
C ARG A 83 2.86 3.56 -2.55
N LEU A 84 3.44 2.94 -1.52
CA LEU A 84 3.61 1.49 -1.47
C LEU A 84 2.26 0.76 -1.44
N CYS A 85 1.33 1.23 -0.60
CA CYS A 85 -0.02 0.67 -0.52
C CYS A 85 -0.76 0.78 -1.85
N SER A 86 -0.78 1.97 -2.46
CA SER A 86 -1.41 2.17 -3.78
C SER A 86 -0.77 1.30 -4.86
N THR A 87 0.57 1.19 -4.87
CA THR A 87 1.28 0.36 -5.85
C THR A 87 0.95 -1.13 -5.68
N ALA A 88 0.86 -1.61 -4.44
CA ALA A 88 0.48 -3.00 -4.14
C ALA A 88 -0.95 -3.28 -4.62
N ARG A 89 -1.90 -2.41 -4.30
CA ARG A 89 -3.30 -2.50 -4.76
C ARG A 89 -3.40 -2.50 -6.29
N ASP A 90 -2.76 -1.56 -6.95
CA ASP A 90 -2.79 -1.47 -8.41
C ASP A 90 -2.23 -2.73 -9.08
N ARG A 91 -1.16 -3.28 -8.52
CA ARG A 91 -0.57 -4.54 -9.02
C ARG A 91 -1.52 -5.71 -8.78
N ALA A 92 -2.19 -5.78 -7.62
CA ALA A 92 -3.16 -6.82 -7.31
C ALA A 92 -4.35 -6.76 -8.27
N THR A 93 -4.95 -5.58 -8.45
CA THR A 93 -6.03 -5.35 -9.41
C THR A 93 -5.62 -5.75 -10.84
N ARG A 94 -4.43 -5.32 -11.30
CA ARG A 94 -3.94 -5.70 -12.63
C ARG A 94 -3.75 -7.21 -12.78
N LEU A 95 -3.22 -7.88 -11.76
CA LEU A 95 -3.04 -9.33 -11.79
C LEU A 95 -4.38 -10.06 -11.83
N ALA A 96 -5.37 -9.60 -11.06
CA ALA A 96 -6.71 -10.16 -11.04
C ALA A 96 -7.37 -10.02 -12.42
N SER A 97 -7.35 -8.80 -12.98
CA SER A 97 -7.88 -8.53 -14.32
C SER A 97 -7.19 -9.38 -15.39
N ARG A 98 -5.86 -9.52 -15.34
CA ARG A 98 -5.12 -10.39 -16.28
C ARG A 98 -5.51 -11.86 -16.13
N ARG A 99 -5.64 -12.36 -14.90
CA ARG A 99 -6.00 -13.74 -14.62
C ARG A 99 -7.42 -14.05 -15.09
N ILE A 100 -8.36 -13.14 -14.90
CA ILE A 100 -9.72 -13.26 -15.43
C ILE A 100 -9.69 -13.22 -16.96
N ALA A 101 -9.02 -12.23 -17.56
CA ALA A 101 -8.94 -12.10 -19.01
C ALA A 101 -8.28 -13.32 -19.70
N SER A 102 -7.32 -13.96 -19.04
CA SER A 102 -6.68 -15.18 -19.56
C SER A 102 -7.59 -16.41 -19.59
N GLN A 103 -8.64 -16.43 -18.77
CA GLN A 103 -9.62 -17.51 -18.73
C GLN A 103 -10.78 -17.32 -19.71
N VAL A 104 -10.89 -16.14 -20.32
CA VAL A 104 -11.95 -15.82 -21.28
C VAL A 104 -11.59 -16.39 -22.66
N PRO A 105 -12.40 -17.32 -23.20
CA PRO A 105 -12.24 -17.86 -24.55
C PRO A 105 -12.21 -16.75 -25.62
N HIS A 106 -11.39 -16.91 -26.66
CA HIS A 106 -11.17 -15.88 -27.68
C HIS A 106 -12.45 -15.52 -28.47
N ASP A 107 -13.30 -16.50 -28.73
CA ASP A 107 -14.63 -16.41 -29.33
C ASP A 107 -15.59 -15.54 -28.50
N ARG A 108 -15.53 -15.61 -27.17
CA ARG A 108 -16.39 -14.84 -26.24
C ARG A 108 -15.94 -13.39 -26.04
N ARG A 109 -14.76 -13.00 -26.55
CA ARG A 109 -14.25 -11.63 -26.37
C ARG A 109 -15.08 -10.60 -27.13
N HIS A 110 -15.68 -10.98 -28.25
CA HIS A 110 -16.53 -10.07 -29.00
C HIS A 110 -17.81 -9.75 -28.22
N ASP A 111 -18.44 -10.78 -27.65
CA ASP A 111 -19.63 -10.63 -26.81
C ASP A 111 -19.36 -9.78 -25.57
N LEU A 112 -18.22 -9.98 -24.91
CA LEU A 112 -17.83 -9.14 -23.76
C LEU A 112 -17.58 -7.69 -24.15
N LYS A 113 -17.02 -7.45 -25.35
CA LYS A 113 -16.81 -6.08 -25.86
C LYS A 113 -18.12 -5.41 -26.21
N SER A 114 -19.08 -6.14 -26.81
CA SER A 114 -20.38 -5.55 -27.16
C SER A 114 -21.20 -5.13 -25.94
N LEU A 115 -20.89 -5.65 -24.75
CA LEU A 115 -21.47 -5.14 -23.50
C LEU A 115 -21.07 -3.70 -23.17
N LEU A 116 -19.96 -3.20 -23.73
CA LEU A 116 -19.48 -1.83 -23.53
C LEU A 116 -20.15 -0.84 -24.49
N ASP A 117 -20.79 -1.33 -25.55
CA ASP A 117 -21.45 -0.48 -26.54
C ASP A 117 -22.69 0.19 -25.94
N VAL A 118 -22.90 1.46 -26.30
CA VAL A 118 -24.09 2.24 -25.92
C VAL A 118 -25.02 2.31 -27.13
N ALA A 119 -26.24 1.82 -26.99
CA ALA A 119 -27.23 1.86 -28.06
C ALA A 119 -27.65 3.31 -28.37
N ALA A 120 -28.00 3.59 -29.63
CA ALA A 120 -28.44 4.93 -30.03
C ALA A 120 -29.69 5.34 -29.26
N GLY A 121 -29.59 6.44 -28.50
CA GLY A 121 -30.67 6.96 -27.64
C GLY A 121 -30.60 6.49 -26.18
N GLU A 122 -29.66 5.60 -25.83
CA GLU A 122 -29.38 5.25 -24.44
C GLU A 122 -28.16 6.00 -23.91
N ASN A 123 -28.12 6.23 -22.59
CA ASN A 123 -26.97 6.85 -21.91
C ASN A 123 -26.10 5.84 -21.15
N THR A 124 -26.47 4.56 -21.16
CA THR A 124 -25.85 3.53 -20.34
C THR A 124 -25.65 2.26 -21.16
N SER A 125 -24.47 1.64 -21.07
CA SER A 125 -24.20 0.39 -21.78
C SER A 125 -24.89 -0.80 -21.11
N ARG A 126 -24.97 -1.93 -21.82
CA ARG A 126 -25.53 -3.19 -21.27
C ARG A 126 -24.76 -3.66 -20.03
N LEU A 127 -23.45 -3.44 -19.98
CA LEU A 127 -22.63 -3.71 -18.79
C LEU A 127 -23.06 -2.87 -17.59
N GLU A 128 -23.34 -1.58 -17.78
CA GLU A 128 -23.78 -0.71 -16.69
C GLU A 128 -25.16 -1.09 -16.15
N GLN A 129 -26.06 -1.55 -17.03
CA GLN A 129 -27.35 -2.09 -16.61
C GLN A 129 -27.18 -3.34 -15.73
N LEU A 130 -26.29 -4.26 -16.14
CA LEU A 130 -25.98 -5.47 -15.38
C LEU A 130 -25.26 -5.19 -14.04
N ARG A 131 -24.55 -4.06 -13.92
CA ARG A 131 -23.86 -3.65 -12.68
C ARG A 131 -24.83 -3.10 -11.62
N ARG A 132 -26.06 -2.75 -12.00
CA ARG A 132 -27.06 -2.27 -11.03
C ARG A 132 -27.56 -3.45 -10.19
N PRO A 133 -27.78 -3.26 -8.88
CA PRO A 133 -28.38 -4.31 -8.05
C PRO A 133 -29.77 -4.67 -8.58
N PRO A 134 -30.18 -5.95 -8.51
CA PRO A 134 -31.55 -6.34 -8.84
C PRO A 134 -32.52 -5.58 -7.94
N ARG A 135 -33.62 -5.09 -8.54
CA ARG A 135 -34.72 -4.45 -7.80
C ARG A 135 -35.54 -5.48 -7.04
#